data_AF-A0A0B1P8H2-F1
#
_entry.id   AF-A0A0B1P8H2-F1
#
_cell.length_a   1.000
_cell.length_b   1.000
_cell.length_c   1.000
_cell.angle_alpha   90.00
_cell.angle_beta   90.00
_cell.angle_gamma   90.00
#
_symmetry.space_group_name_H-M   'P 1'
#
loop_
_entity.id
_entity.type
_entity.pdbx_description
1 polymer ?
#
loop_
_entity_poly.entity_id
_entity_poly.type
_entity_poly.pdbx_seq_one_letter_code
_entity_poly.pdbx_strand_id
1 'polypeptide(L)'
;MNTELFFEKSAALQESNTQVQELINRLANIEFQPGSVPLLDYGGDYENNDGVLSELVAEILQMIKEQEEDLELLKEEIHDLNPGRSDVLLIRQQEELNVQVQLTIAELKTHHKSFQRAQLSAKRRLEMARTQERVALTQSYLEYAQIYSDSTNLSSSPLTFTELENHPLKKNRQQRPLLSLSNEEKEINAASEVITVLRRTHNLMANELSRSQFANDTLKGSTEALAQLAQTYSTLDTLLLTSRNLVGTLLRTQKSDTWYLETAFYILLSTICWLVFRRLLYGPLLWFLWYPIKIVVKTTSRVLSLT
;
A
#
# COMPACT_ATOMS: atom_id res chain seq x y z
N MET A 1 -27.75 37.63 -2.87
CA MET A 1 -26.76 37.33 -3.93
C MET A 1 -25.75 36.27 -3.48
N ASN A 2 -25.26 36.27 -2.23
CA ASN A 2 -24.27 35.26 -1.78
C ASN A 2 -24.82 33.82 -1.72
N THR A 3 -26.11 33.65 -1.42
CA THR A 3 -26.71 32.32 -1.22
C THR A 3 -26.88 31.53 -2.53
N GLU A 4 -27.15 32.22 -3.65
CA GLU A 4 -27.26 31.57 -4.97
C GLU A 4 -25.89 31.09 -5.46
N LEU A 5 -24.84 31.89 -5.25
CA LEU A 5 -23.46 31.51 -5.52
C LEU A 5 -23.01 30.32 -4.68
N PHE A 6 -23.44 30.24 -3.42
CA PHE A 6 -23.19 29.06 -2.58
C PHE A 6 -23.81 27.79 -3.16
N PHE A 7 -25.08 27.85 -3.59
CA PHE A 7 -25.74 26.69 -4.18
C PHE A 7 -25.09 26.25 -5.48
N GLU A 8 -24.64 27.21 -6.30
CA GLU A 8 -23.86 26.94 -7.51
C GLU A 8 -22.52 26.24 -7.18
N LYS A 9 -21.75 26.78 -6.22
CA LYS A 9 -20.50 26.16 -5.75
C LYS A 9 -20.72 24.77 -5.15
N SER A 10 -21.78 24.58 -4.36
CA SER A 10 -22.11 23.27 -3.81
C SER A 10 -22.49 22.27 -4.89
N ALA A 11 -23.17 22.70 -5.97
CA ALA A 11 -23.50 21.84 -7.09
C ALA A 11 -22.24 21.45 -7.88
N ALA A 12 -21.33 22.40 -8.12
CA ALA A 12 -20.03 22.14 -8.74
C ALA A 12 -19.17 21.16 -7.92
N LEU A 13 -19.15 21.31 -6.59
CA LEU A 13 -18.49 20.38 -5.66
C LEU A 13 -19.10 18.97 -5.71
N GLN A 14 -20.42 18.88 -5.85
CA GLN A 14 -21.09 17.59 -5.99
C GLN A 14 -20.74 16.92 -7.32
N GLU A 15 -20.63 17.68 -8.41
CA GLU A 15 -20.18 17.18 -9.70
C GLU A 15 -18.73 16.67 -9.63
N SER A 16 -17.82 17.42 -9.02
CA SER A 16 -16.43 16.96 -8.85
C SER A 16 -16.34 15.71 -7.97
N ASN A 17 -17.18 15.56 -6.94
CA ASN A 17 -17.26 14.32 -6.15
C ASN A 17 -17.62 13.10 -7.01
N THR A 18 -18.54 13.25 -7.96
CA THR A 18 -18.88 12.15 -8.88
C THR A 18 -17.71 11.80 -9.81
N GLN A 19 -16.96 12.79 -10.26
CA GLN A 19 -15.75 12.59 -11.08
C GLN A 19 -14.65 11.86 -10.28
N VAL A 20 -14.40 12.25 -9.03
CA VAL A 20 -13.47 11.54 -8.14
C VAL A 20 -13.89 10.08 -7.94
N GLN A 21 -15.18 9.80 -7.74
CA GLN A 21 -15.66 8.41 -7.64
C GLN A 21 -15.41 7.61 -8.92
N GLU A 22 -15.63 8.21 -10.10
CA GLU A 22 -15.37 7.56 -11.38
C GLU A 22 -13.89 7.23 -11.54
N LEU A 23 -12.99 8.17 -11.23
CA LEU A 23 -11.54 7.96 -11.29
C LEU A 23 -11.08 6.90 -10.27
N ILE A 24 -11.64 6.89 -9.06
CA ILE A 24 -11.36 5.85 -8.05
C ILE A 24 -11.82 4.48 -8.54
N ASN A 25 -13.01 4.40 -9.16
CA ASN A 25 -13.52 3.15 -9.74
C ASN A 25 -12.64 2.69 -10.90
N ARG A 26 -12.17 3.62 -11.73
CA ARG A 26 -11.22 3.35 -12.80
C ARG A 26 -9.91 2.81 -12.24
N LEU A 27 -9.36 3.43 -11.19
CA LEU A 27 -8.13 2.98 -10.51
C LEU A 27 -8.31 1.59 -9.90
N ALA A 28 -9.44 1.33 -9.26
CA ALA A 28 -9.75 0.04 -8.66
C ALA A 28 -9.87 -1.08 -9.69
N ASN A 29 -10.32 -0.76 -10.90
CA ASN A 29 -10.59 -1.71 -11.97
C ASN A 29 -9.52 -1.77 -13.07
N ILE A 30 -8.35 -1.14 -12.87
CA ILE A 30 -7.24 -1.26 -13.82
C ILE A 30 -6.87 -2.74 -13.98
N GLU A 31 -6.86 -3.19 -15.23
CA GLU A 31 -6.30 -4.48 -15.63
C GLU A 31 -5.01 -4.21 -16.40
N PHE A 32 -3.92 -4.81 -15.92
CA PHE A 32 -2.63 -4.71 -16.58
C PHE A 32 -2.57 -5.79 -17.65
N GLN A 33 -2.39 -5.39 -18.91
CA GLN A 33 -2.24 -6.33 -20.01
C GLN A 33 -0.85 -7.00 -19.93
N PRO A 34 -0.73 -8.32 -20.15
CA PRO A 34 0.56 -9.01 -20.14
C PRO A 34 1.46 -8.41 -21.23
N GLY A 35 2.65 -7.96 -20.83
CA GLY A 35 3.62 -7.27 -21.69
C GLY A 35 3.59 -5.73 -21.61
N SER A 36 2.62 -5.14 -20.89
CA SER A 36 2.59 -3.68 -20.62
C SER A 36 3.17 -3.32 -19.25
N VAL A 37 3.51 -4.32 -18.45
CA VAL A 37 4.06 -4.09 -17.11
C VAL A 37 5.57 -4.00 -17.22
N PRO A 38 6.19 -2.93 -16.71
CA PRO A 38 7.64 -2.85 -16.64
C PRO A 38 8.16 -3.98 -15.73
N LEU A 39 8.80 -4.97 -16.34
CA LEU A 39 9.68 -5.89 -15.64
C LEU A 39 10.90 -5.08 -15.22
N LEU A 40 11.09 -4.93 -13.91
CA LEU A 40 12.22 -4.24 -13.28
C LEU A 40 13.49 -4.43 -14.09
N ASP A 41 13.92 -3.36 -14.77
CA ASP A 41 15.23 -3.29 -15.37
C ASP A 41 16.27 -3.36 -14.25
N TYR A 42 17.29 -4.17 -14.44
CA TYR A 42 18.38 -4.31 -13.49
C TYR A 42 19.21 -3.01 -13.51
N GLY A 43 18.78 -2.01 -12.74
CA GLY A 43 19.52 -0.77 -12.52
C GLY A 43 18.80 0.55 -12.83
N GLY A 44 17.47 0.63 -12.80
CA GLY A 44 16.72 1.87 -13.06
C GLY A 44 15.75 2.26 -11.95
N ASP A 45 15.73 3.55 -11.61
CA ASP A 45 14.94 4.17 -10.53
C ASP A 45 13.48 3.68 -10.42
N TYR A 46 13.12 3.28 -9.21
CA TYR A 46 11.93 2.50 -8.85
C TYR A 46 10.58 3.24 -8.87
N GLU A 47 10.51 4.50 -9.31
CA GLU A 47 9.29 5.32 -9.11
C GLU A 47 8.55 5.75 -10.38
N ASN A 48 9.15 5.69 -11.57
CA ASN A 48 8.61 6.42 -12.73
C ASN A 48 7.99 5.57 -13.86
N ASN A 49 8.10 4.25 -13.84
CA ASN A 49 7.61 3.41 -14.95
C ASN A 49 6.15 2.94 -14.80
N ASP A 50 5.48 3.27 -13.70
CA ASP A 50 4.05 2.98 -13.51
C ASP A 50 3.17 4.09 -14.14
N GLY A 51 3.58 4.65 -15.28
CA GLY A 51 3.12 5.95 -15.82
C GLY A 51 1.61 6.17 -15.78
N VAL A 52 0.81 5.22 -16.28
CA VAL A 52 -0.66 5.34 -16.32
C VAL A 52 -1.28 5.29 -14.91
N LEU A 53 -0.73 4.47 -14.02
CA LEU A 53 -1.19 4.37 -12.63
C LEU A 53 -0.79 5.62 -11.85
N SER A 54 0.47 6.05 -11.99
CA SER A 54 1.03 7.24 -11.35
C SER A 54 0.28 8.51 -11.79
N GLU A 55 -0.01 8.64 -13.08
CA GLU A 55 -0.82 9.73 -13.64
C GLU A 55 -2.23 9.75 -13.04
N LEU A 56 -2.94 8.62 -13.05
CA LEU A 56 -4.29 8.55 -12.47
C LEU A 56 -4.29 8.82 -10.96
N VAL A 57 -3.28 8.35 -10.23
CA VAL A 57 -3.11 8.64 -8.81
C VAL A 57 -2.84 10.12 -8.57
N ALA A 58 -1.99 10.74 -9.38
CA ALA A 58 -1.69 12.17 -9.29
C ALA A 58 -2.93 13.02 -9.61
N GLU A 59 -3.70 12.65 -10.64
CA GLU A 59 -4.96 13.31 -11.02
C GLU A 59 -6.00 13.25 -9.87
N ILE A 60 -6.20 12.07 -9.28
CA ILE A 60 -7.13 11.92 -8.15
C ILE A 60 -6.67 12.74 -6.94
N LEU A 61 -5.37 12.73 -6.62
CA LEU A 61 -4.84 13.50 -5.50
C LEU A 61 -4.97 15.01 -5.71
N GLN A 62 -4.74 15.48 -6.94
CA GLN A 62 -4.92 16.89 -7.30
C GLN A 62 -6.39 17.30 -7.16
N MET A 63 -7.32 16.50 -7.65
CA MET A 63 -8.75 16.78 -7.58
C MET A 63 -9.27 16.79 -6.13
N ILE A 64 -8.84 15.82 -5.31
CA ILE A 64 -9.18 15.79 -3.88
C ILE A 64 -8.65 17.04 -3.16
N LYS A 65 -7.45 17.51 -3.52
CA LYS A 65 -6.86 18.71 -2.92
C LYS A 65 -7.63 19.97 -3.32
N GLU A 66 -7.98 20.11 -4.60
CA GLU A 66 -8.81 21.22 -5.09
C GLU A 66 -10.16 21.25 -4.36
N GLN A 67 -10.79 20.09 -4.14
CA GLN A 67 -12.02 19.99 -3.36
C GLN A 67 -11.86 20.39 -1.89
N GLU A 68 -10.74 20.05 -1.26
CA GLU A 68 -10.46 20.46 0.12
C GLU A 68 -10.29 21.98 0.23
N GLU A 69 -9.60 22.60 -0.74
CA GLU A 69 -9.45 24.06 -0.85
C GLU A 69 -10.83 24.74 -1.06
N ASP A 70 -11.66 24.23 -1.97
CA ASP A 70 -13.01 24.75 -2.21
C ASP A 70 -13.92 24.65 -0.98
N LEU A 71 -13.83 23.56 -0.20
CA LEU A 71 -14.59 23.40 1.05
C LEU A 71 -14.08 24.36 2.14
N GLU A 72 -12.79 24.62 2.20
CA GLU A 72 -12.22 25.60 3.13
C GLU A 72 -12.74 27.01 2.80
N LEU A 73 -12.73 27.40 1.53
CA LEU A 73 -13.32 28.65 1.05
C LEU A 73 -14.82 28.74 1.38
N LEU A 74 -15.56 27.65 1.19
CA LEU A 74 -17.00 27.62 1.46
C LEU A 74 -17.31 27.75 2.96
N LYS A 75 -16.44 27.19 3.80
CA LYS A 75 -16.51 27.33 5.26
C LYS A 75 -16.17 28.76 5.72
N GLU A 76 -15.19 29.39 5.10
CA GLU A 76 -14.85 30.81 5.32
C GLU A 76 -16.02 31.70 4.89
N GLU A 77 -16.62 31.45 3.74
CA GLU A 77 -17.80 32.19 3.25
C GLU A 77 -18.99 32.07 4.23
N ILE A 78 -19.25 30.88 4.80
CA ILE A 78 -20.25 30.70 5.87
C ILE A 78 -19.87 31.45 7.16
N HIS A 79 -18.59 31.49 7.49
CA HIS A 79 -18.09 32.20 8.67
C HIS A 79 -18.22 33.73 8.50
N ASP A 80 -17.98 34.26 7.31
CA ASP A 80 -18.12 35.68 6.99
C ASP A 80 -19.58 36.13 6.91
N LEU A 81 -20.49 35.20 6.63
CA LEU A 81 -21.94 35.42 6.72
C LEU A 81 -22.44 35.59 8.16
N ASN A 82 -21.56 35.57 9.18
CA ASN A 82 -21.91 35.68 10.60
C ASN A 82 -22.94 36.81 10.86
N PRO A 83 -24.21 36.46 11.11
CA PRO A 83 -25.24 37.46 11.24
C PRO A 83 -25.05 38.19 12.57
N GLY A 84 -25.01 39.52 12.50
CA GLY A 84 -25.26 40.34 13.68
C GLY A 84 -26.56 39.87 14.37
N ARG A 85 -26.62 40.06 15.69
CA ARG A 85 -27.56 39.49 16.68
C ARG A 85 -29.08 39.62 16.38
N SER A 86 -29.51 40.16 15.24
CA SER A 86 -30.90 40.56 14.94
C SER A 86 -31.68 39.62 14.00
N ASP A 87 -31.03 38.75 13.23
CA ASP A 87 -31.69 38.13 12.07
C ASP A 87 -31.86 36.60 12.22
N VAL A 88 -32.95 36.18 12.88
CA VAL A 88 -33.28 34.77 13.17
C VAL A 88 -33.37 33.90 11.90
N LEU A 89 -33.77 34.47 10.76
CA LEU A 89 -33.85 33.75 9.49
C LEU A 89 -32.46 33.45 8.89
N LEU A 90 -31.52 34.38 9.03
CA LEU A 90 -30.14 34.19 8.57
C LEU A 90 -29.42 33.12 9.39
N ILE A 91 -29.70 33.06 10.70
CA ILE A 91 -29.16 32.02 11.59
C ILE A 91 -29.59 30.62 11.12
N ARG A 92 -30.88 30.44 10.79
CA ARG A 92 -31.38 29.14 10.30
C ARG A 92 -30.76 28.75 8.97
N GLN A 93 -30.66 29.70 8.04
CA GLN A 93 -30.03 29.46 6.76
C GLN A 93 -28.55 29.11 6.91
N GLN A 94 -27.82 29.81 7.79
CA GLN A 94 -26.43 29.48 8.10
C GLN A 94 -26.28 28.06 8.67
N GLU A 95 -27.18 27.65 9.56
CA GLU A 95 -27.19 26.30 10.14
C GLU A 95 -27.42 25.23 9.05
N GLU A 96 -28.36 25.45 8.13
CA GLU A 96 -28.60 24.57 6.98
C GLU A 96 -27.36 24.44 6.08
N LEU A 97 -26.68 25.55 5.76
CA LEU A 97 -25.47 25.56 4.96
C LEU A 97 -24.31 24.84 5.66
N ASN A 98 -24.18 25.02 6.98
CA ASN A 98 -23.14 24.35 7.76
C ASN A 98 -23.38 22.83 7.82
N VAL A 99 -24.63 22.39 7.98
CA VAL A 99 -24.98 20.97 7.90
C VAL A 99 -24.60 20.40 6.53
N GLN A 100 -24.89 21.12 5.44
CA GLN A 100 -24.52 20.69 4.09
C GLN A 100 -23.00 20.56 3.91
N VAL A 101 -22.21 21.52 4.40
CA VAL A 101 -20.74 21.45 4.37
C VAL A 101 -20.19 20.30 5.23
N GLN A 102 -20.78 20.02 6.39
CA GLN A 102 -20.36 18.87 7.20
C GLN A 102 -20.62 17.54 6.50
N LEU A 103 -21.73 17.43 5.76
CA LEU A 103 -22.04 16.25 4.96
C LEU A 103 -21.01 16.06 3.83
N THR A 104 -20.67 17.12 3.10
CA THR A 104 -19.66 17.03 2.02
C THR A 104 -18.27 16.70 2.54
N ILE A 105 -17.87 17.23 3.71
CA ILE A 105 -16.62 16.85 4.39
C ILE A 105 -16.62 15.36 4.76
N ALA A 106 -17.75 14.84 5.26
CA ALA A 106 -17.87 13.43 5.57
C ALA A 106 -17.75 12.57 4.30
N GLU A 107 -18.36 13.01 3.20
CA GLU A 107 -18.26 12.35 1.89
C GLU A 107 -16.82 12.34 1.36
N LEU A 108 -16.10 13.48 1.41
CA LEU A 108 -14.69 13.57 1.03
C LEU A 108 -13.81 12.57 1.80
N LYS A 109 -14.02 12.44 3.11
CA LYS A 109 -13.33 11.43 3.93
C LYS A 109 -13.62 10.00 3.48
N THR A 110 -14.82 9.73 2.98
CA THR A 110 -15.13 8.41 2.39
C THR A 110 -14.40 8.21 1.07
N HIS A 111 -14.30 9.24 0.22
CA HIS A 111 -13.51 9.20 -1.01
C HIS A 111 -12.05 8.88 -0.72
N HIS A 112 -11.40 9.56 0.22
CA HIS A 112 -10.02 9.24 0.63
C HIS A 112 -9.83 7.77 1.03
N LYS A 113 -10.75 7.22 1.83
CA LYS A 113 -10.68 5.81 2.24
C LYS A 113 -10.88 4.86 1.05
N SER A 114 -11.81 5.18 0.16
CA SER A 114 -12.05 4.40 -1.06
C SER A 114 -10.86 4.47 -2.02
N PHE A 115 -10.22 5.63 -2.15
CA PHE A 115 -9.00 5.85 -2.91
C PHE A 115 -7.83 5.02 -2.36
N GLN A 116 -7.57 5.06 -1.04
CA GLN A 116 -6.52 4.24 -0.43
C GLN A 116 -6.74 2.74 -0.69
N ARG A 117 -7.99 2.28 -0.64
CA ARG A 117 -8.35 0.90 -0.97
C ARG A 117 -8.14 0.59 -2.44
N ALA A 118 -8.55 1.49 -3.33
CA ALA A 118 -8.36 1.36 -4.78
C ALA A 118 -6.88 1.32 -5.14
N GLN A 119 -6.07 2.23 -4.60
CA GLN A 119 -4.62 2.27 -4.78
C GLN A 119 -3.96 0.98 -4.34
N LEU A 120 -4.33 0.46 -3.17
CA LEU A 120 -3.78 -0.80 -2.66
C LEU A 120 -4.20 -1.99 -3.53
N SER A 121 -5.43 -1.99 -4.03
CA SER A 121 -5.91 -3.02 -4.95
C SER A 121 -5.21 -2.96 -6.31
N ALA A 122 -4.97 -1.77 -6.85
CA ALA A 122 -4.23 -1.53 -8.08
C ALA A 122 -2.78 -2.01 -7.95
N LYS A 123 -2.10 -1.67 -6.85
CA LYS A 123 -0.75 -2.16 -6.56
C LYS A 123 -0.67 -3.68 -6.48
N ARG A 124 -1.61 -4.33 -5.78
CA ARG A 124 -1.69 -5.81 -5.72
C ARG A 124 -1.90 -6.43 -7.10
N ARG A 125 -2.79 -5.86 -7.91
CA ARG A 125 -3.04 -6.33 -9.29
C ARG A 125 -1.80 -6.19 -10.16
N LEU A 126 -1.06 -5.10 -10.00
CA LEU A 126 0.20 -4.87 -10.70
C LEU A 126 1.23 -5.94 -10.35
N GLU A 127 1.41 -6.23 -9.05
CA GLU A 127 2.30 -7.30 -8.61
C GLU A 127 1.86 -8.67 -9.12
N MET A 128 0.56 -8.96 -9.08
CA MET A 128 0.00 -10.18 -9.67
C MET A 128 0.30 -10.27 -11.18
N ALA A 129 0.18 -9.17 -11.92
CA ALA A 129 0.52 -9.15 -13.35
C ALA A 129 2.03 -9.38 -13.57
N ARG A 130 2.92 -8.72 -12.79
CA ARG A 130 4.38 -8.96 -12.86
C ARG A 130 4.74 -10.42 -12.60
N THR A 131 4.11 -11.05 -11.62
CA THR A 131 4.37 -12.46 -11.31
C THR A 131 3.87 -13.38 -12.41
N GLN A 132 2.70 -13.10 -12.98
CA GLN A 132 2.16 -13.84 -14.13
C GLN A 132 3.09 -13.73 -15.35
N GLU A 133 3.63 -12.56 -15.65
CA GLU A 133 4.61 -12.38 -16.74
C GLU A 133 5.89 -13.19 -16.52
N ARG A 134 6.45 -13.16 -15.30
CA ARG A 134 7.64 -13.98 -14.96
C ARG A 134 7.36 -15.47 -15.12
N VAL A 135 6.19 -15.93 -14.70
CA VAL A 135 5.78 -17.34 -14.86
C VAL A 135 5.59 -17.68 -16.33
N ALA A 136 4.92 -16.83 -17.12
CA ALA A 136 4.71 -17.06 -18.54
C ALA A 136 6.05 -17.13 -19.31
N LEU A 137 7.00 -16.24 -19.01
CA LEU A 137 8.35 -16.29 -19.58
C LEU A 137 9.03 -17.62 -19.20
N THR A 138 8.98 -18.00 -17.92
CA THR A 138 9.58 -19.26 -17.45
C THR A 138 8.98 -20.48 -18.15
N GLN A 139 7.65 -20.53 -18.29
CA GLN A 139 6.94 -21.59 -19.00
C GLN A 139 7.40 -21.67 -20.47
N SER A 140 7.53 -20.53 -21.15
CA SER A 140 8.02 -20.51 -22.54
C SER A 140 9.45 -21.07 -22.69
N TYR A 141 10.33 -20.82 -21.71
CA TYR A 141 11.67 -21.41 -21.69
C TYR A 141 11.65 -22.92 -21.45
N LEU A 142 10.75 -23.41 -20.58
CA LEU A 142 10.59 -24.84 -20.33
C LEU A 142 10.02 -25.59 -21.54
N GLU A 143 9.02 -25.00 -22.22
CA GLU A 143 8.44 -25.55 -23.46
C GLU A 143 9.52 -25.71 -24.54
N TYR A 144 10.38 -24.69 -24.71
CA TYR A 144 11.51 -24.75 -25.65
C TYR A 144 12.51 -25.86 -25.29
N ALA A 145 12.82 -26.03 -24.00
CA ALA A 145 13.70 -27.08 -23.53
C ALA A 145 13.09 -28.49 -23.75
N GLN A 146 11.78 -28.64 -23.55
CA GLN A 146 11.06 -29.90 -23.76
C GLN A 146 11.04 -30.31 -25.23
N ILE A 147 10.71 -29.39 -26.15
CA ILE A 147 10.67 -29.66 -27.61
C ILE A 147 12.05 -30.13 -28.11
N TYR A 148 13.13 -29.54 -27.59
CA TYR A 148 14.48 -29.96 -27.96
C TYR A 148 14.84 -31.34 -27.39
N SER A 149 14.39 -31.66 -26.17
CA SER A 149 14.60 -32.98 -25.54
C SER A 149 13.79 -34.11 -26.20
N ASP A 150 12.58 -33.83 -26.71
CA ASP A 150 11.76 -34.83 -27.40
C ASP A 150 12.29 -35.19 -28.80
N SER A 151 13.01 -34.28 -29.46
CA SER A 151 13.70 -34.59 -30.71
C SER A 151 14.88 -35.57 -30.55
N THR A 152 15.38 -35.73 -29.32
CA THR A 152 16.46 -36.68 -28.97
C THR A 152 15.94 -38.02 -28.42
N ASN A 153 14.63 -38.19 -28.24
CA ASN A 153 14.03 -39.36 -27.57
C ASN A 153 13.68 -40.55 -28.49
N LEU A 154 14.35 -40.70 -29.65
CA LEU A 154 14.38 -41.96 -30.40
C LEU A 154 15.57 -42.84 -30.01
N SER A 155 15.93 -42.91 -28.72
CA SER A 155 16.71 -44.01 -28.14
C SER A 155 16.70 -43.95 -26.61
N SER A 156 16.08 -44.94 -26.00
CA SER A 156 16.00 -45.16 -24.56
C SER A 156 17.35 -45.41 -23.87
N SER A 157 17.70 -44.62 -22.85
CA SER A 157 17.97 -45.07 -21.47
C SER A 157 18.57 -43.95 -20.60
N PRO A 158 18.34 -43.96 -19.27
CA PRO A 158 18.55 -42.81 -18.41
C PRO A 158 19.91 -42.88 -17.72
N LEU A 159 20.75 -41.85 -17.85
CA LEU A 159 21.68 -41.45 -16.79
C LEU A 159 21.93 -39.94 -16.84
N THR A 160 21.79 -39.38 -15.65
CA THR A 160 21.96 -38.00 -15.24
C THR A 160 23.38 -37.50 -15.50
N PHE A 161 23.47 -36.18 -15.71
CA PHE A 161 24.66 -35.34 -15.61
C PHE A 161 25.62 -35.36 -16.81
N THR A 162 25.42 -34.43 -17.76
CA THR A 162 26.48 -33.51 -18.19
C THR A 162 25.92 -32.41 -19.08
N GLU A 163 26.17 -31.19 -18.63
CA GLU A 163 25.92 -29.94 -19.32
C GLU A 163 27.02 -29.71 -20.37
N LEU A 164 26.61 -29.07 -21.48
CA LEU A 164 27.42 -28.48 -22.57
C LEU A 164 28.04 -29.43 -23.60
N GLU A 165 27.20 -29.86 -24.54
CA GLU A 165 27.64 -30.05 -25.92
C GLU A 165 26.78 -29.16 -26.84
N ASN A 166 27.40 -28.14 -27.45
CA ASN A 166 27.50 -28.03 -28.92
C ASN A 166 27.79 -26.61 -29.41
N HIS A 167 29.06 -26.42 -29.80
CA HIS A 167 29.41 -25.58 -30.95
C HIS A 167 28.66 -26.06 -32.21
N PRO A 168 28.04 -25.18 -33.01
CA PRO A 168 27.65 -25.56 -34.36
C PRO A 168 28.87 -25.43 -35.30
N LEU A 169 29.63 -26.51 -35.46
CA LEU A 169 30.58 -26.65 -36.57
C LEU A 169 29.85 -27.12 -37.83
N LYS A 170 29.70 -26.20 -38.77
CA LYS A 170 29.26 -26.43 -40.14
C LYS A 170 30.30 -27.32 -40.87
N LYS A 171 30.09 -28.64 -40.93
CA LYS A 171 31.01 -29.57 -41.62
C LYS A 171 30.63 -29.74 -43.09
N ASN A 172 31.39 -29.08 -43.95
CA ASN A 172 31.43 -29.34 -45.39
C ASN A 172 32.02 -30.74 -45.64
N ARG A 173 31.30 -31.49 -46.45
CA ARG A 173 31.56 -32.87 -46.86
C ARG A 173 32.68 -32.86 -47.91
N GLN A 174 33.89 -33.24 -47.53
CA GLN A 174 34.92 -33.63 -48.49
C GLN A 174 35.40 -35.04 -48.18
N GLN A 175 35.03 -35.92 -49.11
CA GLN A 175 35.53 -37.28 -49.27
C GLN A 175 37.02 -37.23 -49.63
N ARG A 176 37.82 -38.13 -49.06
CA ARG A 176 38.95 -38.75 -49.77
C ARG A 176 39.26 -40.14 -49.16
N PRO A 177 39.76 -41.08 -49.98
CA PRO A 177 39.67 -42.51 -49.74
C PRO A 177 40.82 -43.05 -48.89
N LEU A 178 40.48 -44.04 -48.05
CA LEU A 178 41.39 -44.84 -47.23
C LEU A 178 42.14 -45.84 -48.13
N LEU A 179 43.45 -45.67 -48.27
CA LEU A 179 44.37 -46.71 -48.74
C LEU A 179 45.02 -47.36 -47.52
N SER A 180 45.06 -48.69 -47.56
CA SER A 180 45.61 -49.60 -46.57
C SER A 180 47.05 -49.27 -46.19
N LEU A 181 47.26 -48.91 -44.92
CA LEU A 181 48.58 -48.81 -44.30
C LEU A 181 48.73 -49.83 -43.16
N SER A 182 49.95 -50.37 -43.09
CA SER A 182 50.37 -51.56 -42.34
C SER A 182 50.14 -51.46 -40.83
N ASN A 183 49.96 -52.62 -40.18
CA ASN A 183 49.58 -52.73 -38.77
C ASN A 183 50.52 -51.99 -37.80
N GLU A 184 51.81 -51.87 -38.15
CA GLU A 184 52.80 -51.18 -37.33
C GLU A 184 52.65 -49.64 -37.33
N GLU A 185 52.16 -49.06 -38.43
CA GLU A 185 51.81 -47.63 -38.47
C GLU A 185 50.52 -47.33 -37.70
N LYS A 186 49.62 -48.30 -37.54
CA LYS A 186 48.43 -48.16 -36.68
C LYS A 186 48.80 -48.15 -35.20
N GLU A 187 49.82 -48.91 -34.79
CA GLU A 187 50.29 -48.93 -33.40
C GLU A 187 51.03 -47.63 -33.02
N ILE A 188 51.91 -47.13 -33.91
CA ILE A 188 52.61 -45.86 -33.69
C ILE A 188 51.63 -44.67 -33.72
N ASN A 189 50.63 -44.71 -34.60
CA ASN A 189 49.56 -43.70 -34.60
C ASN A 189 48.65 -43.80 -33.37
N ALA A 190 48.36 -45.01 -32.86
CA ALA A 190 47.59 -45.18 -31.64
C ALA A 190 48.32 -44.63 -30.40
N ALA A 191 49.64 -44.83 -30.30
CA ALA A 191 50.43 -44.24 -29.21
C ALA A 191 50.45 -42.70 -29.27
N SER A 192 50.58 -42.14 -30.48
CA SER A 192 50.46 -40.69 -30.71
C SER A 192 49.06 -40.18 -30.34
N GLU A 193 48.02 -40.92 -30.71
CA GLU A 193 46.63 -40.60 -30.38
C GLU A 193 46.39 -40.59 -28.86
N VAL A 194 46.87 -41.57 -28.11
CA VAL A 194 46.77 -41.59 -26.64
C VAL A 194 47.46 -40.38 -26.00
N ILE A 195 48.64 -39.98 -26.50
CA ILE A 195 49.34 -38.79 -25.99
C ILE A 195 48.53 -37.52 -26.30
N THR A 196 47.90 -37.42 -27.48
CA THR A 196 47.02 -36.29 -27.81
C THR A 196 45.74 -36.28 -26.97
N VAL A 197 45.16 -37.45 -26.68
CA VAL A 197 43.99 -37.61 -25.82
C VAL A 197 44.33 -37.19 -24.39
N LEU A 198 45.45 -37.64 -23.82
CA LEU A 198 45.84 -37.27 -22.47
C LEU A 198 46.15 -35.77 -22.34
N ARG A 199 46.78 -35.15 -23.35
CA ARG A 199 46.94 -33.69 -23.38
C ARG A 199 45.59 -32.98 -23.48
N ARG A 200 44.65 -33.53 -24.24
CA ARG A 200 43.29 -33.00 -24.36
C ARG A 200 42.52 -33.14 -23.05
N THR A 201 42.61 -34.26 -22.36
CA THR A 201 41.98 -34.44 -21.04
C THR A 201 42.61 -33.53 -20.01
N HIS A 202 43.93 -33.33 -20.05
CA HIS A 202 44.61 -32.39 -19.16
C HIS A 202 44.16 -30.95 -19.40
N ASN A 203 44.07 -30.52 -20.67
CA ASN A 203 43.55 -29.19 -21.01
C ASN A 203 42.09 -29.02 -20.59
N LEU A 204 41.26 -30.07 -20.74
CA LEU A 204 39.88 -30.06 -20.25
C LEU A 204 39.81 -30.00 -18.73
N MET A 205 40.62 -30.77 -18.03
CA MET A 205 40.67 -30.78 -16.57
C MET A 205 41.12 -29.42 -16.02
N ALA A 206 42.12 -28.79 -16.65
CA ALA A 206 42.55 -27.44 -16.28
C ALA A 206 41.45 -26.39 -16.52
N ASN A 207 40.69 -26.53 -17.61
CA ASN A 207 39.59 -25.64 -17.94
C ASN A 207 38.36 -25.85 -17.02
N GLU A 208 38.03 -27.08 -16.66
CA GLU A 208 36.98 -27.37 -15.70
C GLU A 208 37.37 -26.98 -14.27
N LEU A 209 38.67 -27.10 -13.93
CA LEU A 209 39.17 -26.64 -12.63
C LEU A 209 39.06 -25.13 -12.48
N SER A 210 39.43 -24.35 -13.50
CA SER A 210 39.26 -22.89 -13.47
C SER A 210 37.77 -22.52 -13.41
N ARG A 211 36.92 -23.18 -14.21
CA ARG A 211 35.46 -23.01 -14.17
C ARG A 211 34.87 -23.31 -12.80
N SER A 212 35.34 -24.37 -12.12
CA SER A 212 34.92 -24.73 -10.76
C SER A 212 35.37 -23.71 -9.71
N GLN A 213 36.55 -23.11 -9.88
CA GLN A 213 37.01 -22.03 -8.99
C GLN A 213 36.11 -20.80 -9.12
N PHE A 214 35.79 -20.37 -10.34
CA PHE A 214 34.86 -19.27 -10.56
C PHE A 214 33.44 -19.56 -10.04
N ALA A 215 32.95 -20.79 -10.19
CA ALA A 215 31.67 -21.21 -9.63
C ALA A 215 31.67 -21.15 -8.10
N ASN A 216 32.75 -21.63 -7.46
CA ASN A 216 32.91 -21.55 -6.00
C ASN A 216 33.00 -20.11 -5.50
N ASP A 217 33.71 -19.23 -6.21
CA ASP A 217 33.82 -17.83 -5.84
C ASP A 217 32.48 -17.10 -6.03
N THR A 218 31.71 -17.46 -7.06
CA THR A 218 30.34 -16.96 -7.25
C THR A 218 29.39 -17.43 -6.14
N LEU A 219 29.47 -18.71 -5.75
CA LEU A 219 28.68 -19.25 -4.64
C LEU A 219 29.04 -18.55 -3.32
N LYS A 220 30.32 -18.30 -3.06
CA LYS A 220 30.76 -17.50 -1.91
C LYS A 220 30.22 -16.07 -1.95
N GLY A 221 30.31 -15.40 -3.10
CA GLY A 221 29.72 -14.06 -3.27
C GLY A 221 28.21 -14.05 -3.02
N SER A 222 27.49 -15.08 -3.49
CA SER A 222 26.06 -15.23 -3.23
C SER A 222 25.74 -15.54 -1.76
N THR A 223 26.59 -16.32 -1.07
CA THR A 223 26.40 -16.62 0.36
C THR A 223 26.67 -15.40 1.23
N GLU A 224 27.63 -14.55 0.83
CA GLU A 224 27.92 -13.29 1.51
C GLU A 224 26.79 -12.29 1.29
N ALA A 225 26.24 -12.18 0.08
CA ALA A 225 25.06 -11.38 -0.20
C ALA A 225 23.83 -11.84 0.61
N LEU A 226 23.61 -13.17 0.72
CA LEU A 226 22.55 -13.72 1.57
C LEU A 226 22.77 -13.39 3.06
N ALA A 227 24.00 -13.41 3.54
CA ALA A 227 24.33 -13.02 4.91
C ALA A 227 24.08 -11.53 5.16
N GLN A 228 24.44 -10.66 4.21
CA GLN A 228 24.15 -9.23 4.28
C GLN A 228 22.64 -8.98 4.28
N LEU A 229 21.87 -9.71 3.45
CA LEU A 229 20.42 -9.61 3.43
C LEU A 229 19.78 -10.08 4.75
N ALA A 230 20.27 -11.18 5.33
CA ALA A 230 19.82 -11.65 6.65
C ALA A 230 20.10 -10.62 7.75
N GLN A 231 21.25 -9.93 7.69
CA GLN A 231 21.58 -8.84 8.60
C GLN A 231 20.65 -7.63 8.41
N THR A 232 20.33 -7.23 7.18
CA THR A 232 19.41 -6.12 6.94
C THR A 232 17.97 -6.43 7.37
N TYR A 233 17.51 -7.66 7.19
CA TYR A 233 16.22 -8.09 7.74
C TYR A 233 16.22 -8.10 9.27
N SER A 234 17.30 -8.59 9.89
CA SER A 234 17.43 -8.55 11.35
C SER A 234 17.47 -7.12 11.90
N THR A 235 18.18 -6.20 11.23
CA THR A 235 18.20 -4.79 11.65
C THR A 235 16.83 -4.14 11.44
N LEU A 236 16.12 -4.43 10.35
CA LEU A 236 14.74 -3.96 10.14
C LEU A 236 13.78 -4.47 11.21
N ASP A 237 13.87 -5.73 11.63
CA ASP A 237 13.06 -6.26 12.72
C ASP A 237 13.35 -5.54 14.04
N THR A 238 14.61 -5.23 14.34
CA THR A 238 14.96 -4.45 15.53
C THR A 238 14.44 -3.00 15.45
N LEU A 239 14.45 -2.39 14.25
CA LEU A 239 13.90 -1.05 14.01
C LEU A 239 12.37 -1.03 14.11
N LEU A 240 11.70 -2.07 13.63
CA LEU A 240 10.26 -2.23 13.76
C LEU A 240 9.85 -2.51 15.21
N LEU A 241 10.63 -3.32 15.94
CA LEU A 241 10.41 -3.57 17.37
C LEU A 241 10.61 -2.30 18.21
N THR A 242 11.66 -1.52 17.93
CA THR A 242 11.92 -0.23 18.61
C THR A 242 10.87 0.81 18.26
N SER A 243 10.46 0.93 17.00
CA SER A 243 9.33 1.77 16.57
C SER A 243 8.02 1.35 17.25
N ARG A 244 7.70 0.06 17.28
CA ARG A 244 6.50 -0.46 17.95
C ARG A 244 6.52 -0.19 19.45
N ASN A 245 7.68 -0.32 20.09
CA ASN A 245 7.84 0.02 21.50
C ASN A 245 7.67 1.54 21.72
N LEU A 246 8.22 2.39 20.85
CA LEU A 246 8.04 3.85 20.92
C LEU A 246 6.60 4.29 20.68
N VAL A 247 5.94 3.75 19.67
CA VAL A 247 4.51 3.99 19.41
C VAL A 247 3.67 3.45 20.58
N GLY A 248 4.05 2.32 21.16
CA GLY A 248 3.42 1.76 22.35
C GLY A 248 3.59 2.64 23.59
N THR A 249 4.77 3.21 23.81
CA THR A 249 5.02 4.14 24.94
C THR A 249 4.31 5.46 24.72
N LEU A 250 4.30 6.01 23.51
CA LEU A 250 3.54 7.22 23.16
C LEU A 250 2.03 7.02 23.34
N LEU A 251 1.47 5.93 22.80
CA LEU A 251 0.05 5.62 22.97
C LEU A 251 -0.32 5.33 24.43
N ARG A 252 0.56 4.69 25.19
CA ARG A 252 0.31 4.40 26.61
C ARG A 252 0.43 5.65 27.48
N THR A 253 1.38 6.54 27.19
CA THR A 253 1.53 7.86 27.84
C THR A 253 0.34 8.77 27.51
N GLN A 254 -0.10 8.82 26.26
CA GLN A 254 -1.29 9.61 25.88
C GLN A 254 -2.57 9.03 26.50
N LYS A 255 -2.70 7.70 26.60
CA LYS A 255 -3.82 7.05 27.30
C LYS A 255 -3.82 7.34 28.80
N SER A 256 -2.66 7.32 29.47
CA SER A 256 -2.61 7.62 30.90
C SER A 256 -2.96 9.07 31.19
N ASP A 257 -2.55 10.01 30.33
CA ASP A 257 -2.93 11.43 30.47
C ASP A 257 -4.43 11.63 30.30
N THR A 258 -5.04 10.91 29.35
CA THR A 258 -6.50 10.98 29.12
C THR A 258 -7.27 10.44 30.34
N TRP A 259 -6.77 9.38 30.97
CA TRP A 259 -7.39 8.80 32.18
C TRP A 259 -7.24 9.71 33.41
N TYR A 260 -6.12 10.42 33.54
CA TYR A 260 -5.93 11.42 34.60
C TYR A 260 -6.87 12.61 34.44
N LEU A 261 -7.04 13.11 33.22
CA LEU A 261 -7.97 14.20 32.92
C LEU A 261 -9.42 13.76 33.18
N GLU A 262 -9.78 12.54 32.77
CA GLU A 262 -11.12 11.98 32.99
C GLU A 262 -11.43 11.83 34.49
N THR A 263 -10.52 11.24 35.27
CA THR A 263 -10.72 11.10 36.73
C THR A 263 -10.77 12.43 37.46
N ALA A 264 -9.93 13.40 37.08
CA ALA A 264 -9.96 14.75 37.63
C ALA A 264 -11.27 15.48 37.30
N PHE A 265 -11.79 15.35 36.08
CA PHE A 265 -13.07 15.90 35.67
C PHE A 265 -14.23 15.28 36.44
N TYR A 266 -14.24 13.96 36.66
CA TYR A 266 -15.27 13.30 37.48
C TYR A 266 -15.26 13.74 38.94
N ILE A 267 -14.08 13.91 39.55
CA ILE A 267 -13.97 14.44 40.93
C ILE A 267 -14.47 15.89 41.00
N LEU A 268 -14.13 16.72 40.02
CA LEU A 268 -14.63 18.10 39.92
C LEU A 268 -16.15 18.13 39.75
N LEU A 269 -16.70 17.31 38.86
CA LEU A 269 -18.15 17.23 38.64
C LEU A 269 -18.88 16.73 39.88
N SER A 270 -18.31 15.73 40.58
CA SER A 270 -18.83 15.21 41.84
C SER A 270 -18.85 16.28 42.94
N THR A 271 -17.79 17.07 43.08
CA THR A 271 -17.75 18.15 44.07
C THR A 271 -18.69 19.31 43.74
N ILE A 272 -18.85 19.66 42.45
CA ILE A 272 -19.85 20.63 42.00
C ILE A 272 -21.26 20.10 42.26
N CYS A 273 -21.54 18.85 41.87
CA CYS A 273 -22.83 18.21 42.10
C CYS A 273 -23.15 18.17 43.60
N TRP A 274 -22.17 17.84 44.44
CA TRP A 274 -22.30 17.88 45.90
C TRP A 274 -22.56 19.29 46.43
N LEU A 275 -21.90 20.32 45.89
CA LEU A 275 -22.17 21.71 46.27
C LEU A 275 -23.55 22.17 45.83
N VAL A 276 -23.99 21.79 44.63
CA VAL A 276 -25.35 22.08 44.13
C VAL A 276 -26.37 21.34 44.99
N PHE A 277 -26.17 20.06 45.29
CA PHE A 277 -27.03 19.29 46.18
C PHE A 277 -27.06 19.88 47.60
N ARG A 278 -25.91 20.25 48.14
CA ARG A 278 -25.82 20.80 49.49
C ARG A 278 -26.39 22.22 49.58
N ARG A 279 -26.17 23.05 48.56
CA ARG A 279 -26.47 24.49 48.61
C ARG A 279 -27.78 24.86 47.95
N LEU A 280 -28.12 24.24 46.83
CA LEU A 280 -29.29 24.57 46.01
C LEU A 280 -30.56 23.80 46.48
N LEU A 281 -30.40 22.58 46.97
CA LEU A 281 -31.50 21.75 47.45
C LEU A 281 -31.96 22.09 48.88
N TYR A 282 -31.06 22.54 49.77
CA TYR A 282 -31.43 22.86 51.16
C TYR A 282 -31.80 24.32 51.43
N GLY A 283 -31.32 25.29 50.63
CA GLY A 283 -31.64 26.71 50.84
C GLY A 283 -32.75 27.20 49.89
N PRO A 284 -32.45 27.38 48.60
CA PRO A 284 -33.40 27.89 47.60
C PRO A 284 -34.64 27.03 47.42
N LEU A 285 -34.52 25.69 47.43
CA LEU A 285 -35.66 24.78 47.27
C LEU A 285 -36.60 24.81 48.47
N LEU A 286 -36.07 25.02 49.68
CA LEU A 286 -36.90 25.26 50.87
C LEU A 286 -37.66 26.59 50.74
N TRP A 287 -37.04 27.62 50.16
CA TRP A 287 -37.74 28.87 49.84
C TRP A 287 -38.78 28.68 48.72
N PHE A 288 -38.46 27.91 47.68
CA PHE A 288 -39.34 27.60 46.55
C PHE A 288 -40.53 26.73 46.96
N LEU A 289 -40.40 25.88 47.99
CA LEU A 289 -41.50 25.11 48.56
C LEU A 289 -42.33 25.94 49.56
N TRP A 290 -41.71 26.85 50.31
CA TRP A 290 -42.39 27.70 51.31
C TRP A 290 -43.20 28.85 50.67
N TYR A 291 -42.71 29.41 49.57
CA TYR A 291 -43.38 30.51 48.85
C TYR A 291 -44.79 30.15 48.32
N PRO A 292 -45.01 29.03 47.58
CA PRO A 292 -46.35 28.64 47.12
C PRO A 292 -47.27 28.26 48.28
N ILE A 293 -46.74 27.60 49.32
CA ILE A 293 -47.53 27.26 50.52
C ILE A 293 -48.06 28.51 51.22
N LYS A 294 -47.27 29.59 51.31
CA LYS A 294 -47.74 30.86 51.86
C LYS A 294 -48.79 31.54 50.97
N ILE A 295 -48.67 31.45 49.65
CA ILE A 295 -49.68 31.99 48.73
C ILE A 295 -51.00 31.24 48.92
N VAL A 296 -50.96 29.90 48.96
CA VAL A 296 -52.17 29.08 49.16
C VAL A 296 -52.85 29.42 50.48
N VAL A 297 -52.13 29.47 51.59
CA VAL A 297 -52.68 29.85 52.91
C VAL A 297 -53.28 31.26 52.89
N LYS A 298 -52.66 32.20 52.17
CA LYS A 298 -53.16 33.58 52.06
C LYS A 298 -54.36 33.70 51.12
N THR A 299 -54.47 32.83 50.11
CA THR A 299 -55.65 32.75 49.26
C THR A 299 -56.81 32.09 49.98
N THR A 300 -56.58 31.01 50.74
CA THR A 300 -57.64 30.34 51.50
C THR A 300 -58.14 31.21 52.65
N SER A 301 -57.27 31.92 53.36
CA SER A 301 -57.71 32.85 54.41
C SER A 301 -58.50 34.04 53.87
N ARG A 302 -58.19 34.53 52.67
CA ARG A 302 -58.96 35.59 52.01
C ARG A 302 -60.33 35.12 51.54
N VAL A 303 -60.42 33.91 50.99
CA VAL A 303 -61.70 33.32 50.58
C VAL A 303 -62.59 33.05 51.78
N LEU A 304 -62.04 32.51 52.88
CA LEU A 304 -62.78 32.31 54.14
C LEU A 304 -63.18 33.62 54.85
N SER A 305 -62.50 34.74 54.59
CA SER A 305 -62.91 36.05 55.14
C SER A 305 -63.99 36.78 54.31
N LEU A 306 -64.27 36.28 53.10
CA LEU A 306 -65.22 36.87 52.14
C LEU A 306 -66.51 36.05 51.99
N THR A 307 -66.60 34.90 52.67
CA THR A 307 -67.81 34.08 52.81
C THR A 307 -68.37 34.23 54.22
#